data_AF-A0A7W9W3N2-F1
#
_entry.id   AF-A0A7W9W3N2-F1
#
_cell.length_a   1.000
_cell.length_b   1.000
_cell.length_c   1.000
_cell.angle_alpha   90.00
_cell.angle_beta   90.00
_cell.angle_gamma   90.00
#
_symmetry.space_group_name_H-M   'P 1'
#
loop_
_entity.id
_entity.type
_entity.pdbx_description
1 polymer ?
#
loop_
_entity_poly.entity_id
_entity_poly.type
_entity_poly.pdbx_seq_one_letter_code
_entity_poly.pdbx_strand_id
1 'polypeptide(L)'
;MKQNETPLTYSDPAPRRYDLTARASQLDPRARPHPEIGFVFEKDGKPTDVEHAAVDTRVAPRGRLVIWLMGHSMPLFDRLTSYGLHAIQVHYANGWFGQFGDKGPKGDTTFNGRIRLEAATGEDVSEVVTIPKPDSIKERALVLVRWLAKENPQGGWDYFLTPGGSELRWERVILAGISHGSTTAARFAKQQKVARVVMLSGPRDQHETWQSLPSATPTNRYFGFSHVLDAGWGGNHYPRSWELLGLEKFGPIVNVDKEKPPYRNTRRLITDADVKGNPDRAHSSAMPGGAAVKDASGKFIHEDVWRYLFTHPTE
;
A
#
# COMPACT_ATOMS: atom_id res chain seq x y z
N MET A 1 -13.22 22.37 -11.95
CA MET A 1 -12.08 22.88 -12.73
C MET A 1 -10.83 22.19 -12.21
N LYS A 2 -10.16 21.35 -13.01
CA LYS A 2 -8.83 20.85 -12.64
C LYS A 2 -7.93 22.08 -12.61
N GLN A 3 -7.42 22.49 -11.45
CA GLN A 3 -6.36 23.49 -11.42
C GLN A 3 -5.22 22.93 -12.28
N ASN A 4 -4.75 23.71 -13.26
CA ASN A 4 -3.54 23.43 -14.01
C ASN A 4 -2.35 23.52 -13.04
N GLU A 5 -2.18 22.51 -12.20
CA GLU A 5 -1.01 22.40 -11.33
C GLU A 5 0.18 22.02 -12.20
N THR A 6 1.29 22.75 -12.01
CA THR A 6 2.55 22.50 -12.69
C THR A 6 2.98 21.04 -12.47
N PRO A 7 3.29 20.29 -13.54
CA PRO A 7 3.86 18.95 -13.41
C PRO A 7 5.16 19.00 -12.61
N LEU A 8 5.39 17.96 -11.79
CA LEU A 8 6.68 17.82 -11.10
C LEU A 8 7.80 17.65 -12.13
N THR A 9 8.93 18.31 -11.91
CA THR A 9 10.17 18.13 -12.67
C THR A 9 11.35 18.11 -11.70
N TYR A 10 12.35 17.27 -11.95
CA TYR A 10 13.55 17.26 -11.13
C TYR A 10 14.55 18.32 -11.59
N SER A 11 15.20 18.97 -10.63
CA SER A 11 16.35 19.84 -10.85
C SER A 11 17.55 19.27 -10.07
N ASP A 12 17.96 18.07 -10.47
CA ASP A 12 19.04 17.33 -9.82
C ASP A 12 20.35 17.49 -10.61
N PRO A 13 21.39 18.14 -10.04
CA PRO A 13 22.68 18.28 -10.72
C PRO A 13 23.45 16.96 -10.85
N ALA A 14 23.08 15.91 -10.11
CA ALA A 14 23.70 14.59 -10.18
C ALA A 14 22.65 13.48 -10.20
N PRO A 15 21.86 13.35 -11.29
CA PRO A 15 20.73 12.43 -11.36
C PRO A 15 21.10 11.00 -10.97
N ARG A 16 20.43 10.49 -9.95
CA ARG A 16 20.64 9.16 -9.41
C ARG A 16 19.40 8.65 -8.69
N ARG A 17 19.45 7.38 -8.31
CA ARG A 17 18.54 6.88 -7.30
C ARG A 17 18.99 7.29 -5.91
N TYR A 18 18.04 7.75 -5.12
CA TYR A 18 18.18 8.00 -3.70
C TYR A 18 17.37 6.96 -2.95
N ASP A 19 17.99 6.31 -1.99
CA ASP A 19 17.35 5.46 -0.98
C ASP A 19 17.69 6.09 0.38
N LEU A 20 16.66 6.44 1.15
CA LEU A 20 16.79 7.10 2.45
C LEU A 20 16.09 6.29 3.53
N THR A 21 16.61 6.35 4.75
CA THR A 21 16.01 5.73 5.92
C THR A 21 16.08 6.65 7.12
N ALA A 22 15.06 6.60 7.97
CA ALA A 22 15.02 7.32 9.24
C ALA A 22 14.24 6.50 10.27
N ARG A 23 14.53 6.68 11.57
CA ARG A 23 13.69 6.10 12.62
C ARG A 23 12.51 7.02 12.90
N ALA A 24 11.30 6.48 12.94
CA ALA A 24 10.13 7.28 13.22
C ALA A 24 10.19 7.96 14.61
N SER A 25 10.74 7.28 15.62
CA SER A 25 10.96 7.87 16.95
C SER A 25 11.97 9.02 16.98
N GLN A 26 12.87 9.10 15.99
CA GLN A 26 13.79 10.22 15.83
C GLN A 26 13.15 11.39 15.07
N LEU A 27 12.22 11.09 14.15
CA LEU A 27 11.51 12.11 13.39
C LEU A 27 10.36 12.76 14.19
N ASP A 28 9.68 12.00 15.04
CA ASP A 28 8.60 12.47 15.90
C ASP A 28 8.79 11.99 17.36
N PRO A 29 9.18 12.88 18.30
CA PRO A 29 9.36 12.52 19.70
C PRO A 29 8.04 12.15 20.41
N ARG A 30 6.89 12.30 19.76
CA ARG A 30 5.58 11.84 20.27
C ARG A 30 5.28 10.39 19.90
N ALA A 31 6.01 9.79 18.95
CA ALA A 31 5.81 8.39 18.57
C ALA A 31 6.09 7.45 19.74
N ARG A 32 5.28 6.41 19.92
CA ARG A 32 5.40 5.46 21.02
C ARG A 32 5.32 4.02 20.53
N PRO A 33 6.04 3.08 21.19
CA PRO A 33 5.74 1.67 21.02
C PRO A 33 4.39 1.35 21.69
N HIS A 34 3.76 0.29 21.20
CA HIS A 34 2.52 -0.29 21.69
C HIS A 34 2.73 -1.80 21.96
N PRO A 35 3.46 -2.17 23.02
CA PRO A 35 3.77 -3.58 23.32
C PRO A 35 2.53 -4.44 23.53
N GLU A 36 1.43 -3.83 23.99
CA GLU A 36 0.12 -4.46 24.17
C GLU A 36 -0.45 -5.04 22.89
N ILE A 37 -0.12 -4.47 21.71
CA ILE A 37 -0.44 -5.01 20.39
C ILE A 37 0.79 -5.58 19.67
N GLY A 38 1.91 -5.82 20.37
CA GLY A 38 3.13 -6.36 19.77
C GLY A 38 3.86 -5.40 18.84
N PHE A 39 3.57 -4.10 18.88
CA PHE A 39 4.24 -3.08 18.10
C PHE A 39 5.34 -2.43 18.93
N VAL A 40 6.60 -2.70 18.60
CA VAL A 40 7.77 -2.25 19.37
C VAL A 40 8.71 -1.44 18.48
N PHE A 41 9.58 -0.63 19.09
CA PHE A 41 10.62 0.13 18.37
C PHE A 41 11.98 -0.56 18.38
N GLU A 42 12.15 -1.58 19.21
CA GLU A 42 13.36 -2.40 19.25
C GLU A 42 12.99 -3.86 19.48
N LYS A 43 13.70 -4.74 18.79
CA LYS A 43 13.60 -6.19 18.95
C LYS A 43 14.99 -6.79 18.77
N ASP A 44 15.40 -7.66 19.69
CA ASP A 44 16.72 -8.31 19.68
C ASP A 44 17.89 -7.30 19.55
N GLY A 45 17.77 -6.14 20.22
CA GLY A 45 18.75 -5.05 20.19
C GLY A 45 18.81 -4.26 18.87
N LYS A 46 17.87 -4.47 17.94
CA LYS A 46 17.81 -3.77 16.66
C LYS A 46 16.59 -2.85 16.58
N PRO A 47 16.73 -1.63 16.05
CA PRO A 47 15.60 -0.78 15.72
C PRO A 47 14.63 -1.47 14.76
N THR A 48 13.34 -1.44 15.09
CA THR A 48 12.26 -1.93 14.23
C THR A 48 11.45 -0.79 13.62
N ASP A 49 11.53 0.42 14.18
CA ASP A 49 10.82 1.62 13.72
C ASP A 49 11.51 2.37 12.58
N VAL A 50 12.30 1.65 11.77
CA VAL A 50 12.95 2.19 10.58
C VAL A 50 11.92 2.36 9.47
N GLU A 51 11.90 3.55 8.91
CA GLU A 51 11.10 3.93 7.76
C GLU A 51 12.00 4.08 6.53
N HIS A 52 11.46 3.78 5.36
CA HIS A 52 12.22 3.72 4.11
C HIS A 52 11.60 4.65 3.07
N ALA A 53 12.44 5.26 2.24
CA ALA A 53 12.03 6.08 1.11
C ALA A 53 12.93 5.86 -0.09
N ALA A 54 12.37 5.93 -1.30
CA ALA A 54 13.16 5.91 -2.53
C ALA A 54 12.56 6.79 -3.63
N VAL A 55 13.45 7.38 -4.43
CA VAL A 55 13.14 8.15 -5.65
C VAL A 55 14.30 8.00 -6.64
N ASP A 56 14.01 7.92 -7.94
CA ASP A 56 15.03 7.92 -9.00
C ASP A 56 14.89 9.16 -9.87
N THR A 57 15.79 10.13 -9.68
CA THR A 57 15.75 11.42 -10.39
C THR A 57 16.24 11.31 -11.83
N ARG A 58 16.75 10.13 -12.26
CA ARG A 58 17.06 9.84 -13.67
C ARG A 58 15.81 9.52 -14.50
N VAL A 59 14.70 9.20 -13.83
CA VAL A 59 13.44 8.81 -14.46
C VAL A 59 12.46 9.98 -14.39
N ALA A 60 11.76 10.30 -15.48
CA ALA A 60 10.79 11.39 -15.47
C ALA A 60 9.70 11.16 -14.39
N PRO A 61 9.42 12.14 -13.51
CA PRO A 61 8.48 11.96 -12.41
C PRO A 61 7.03 11.87 -12.91
N ARG A 62 6.24 11.03 -12.24
CA ARG A 62 4.78 10.97 -12.41
C ARG A 62 4.01 11.87 -11.44
N GLY A 63 4.67 12.48 -10.47
CA GLY A 63 4.02 13.27 -9.42
C GLY A 63 3.05 12.42 -8.59
N ARG A 64 3.46 11.19 -8.26
CA ARG A 64 2.70 10.25 -7.44
C ARG A 64 3.58 9.64 -6.35
N LEU A 65 3.05 9.58 -5.13
CA LEU A 65 3.70 9.02 -3.96
C LEU A 65 3.04 7.70 -3.59
N VAL A 66 3.80 6.61 -3.54
CA VAL A 66 3.35 5.31 -3.06
C VAL A 66 3.67 5.18 -1.58
N ILE A 67 2.66 4.89 -0.78
CA ILE A 67 2.82 4.46 0.61
C ILE A 67 2.61 2.95 0.65
N TRP A 68 3.69 2.22 0.95
CA TRP A 68 3.70 0.77 1.07
C TRP A 68 3.39 0.33 2.50
N LEU A 69 2.35 -0.48 2.68
CA LEU A 69 1.83 -0.93 3.97
C LEU A 69 2.23 -2.37 4.30
N MET A 70 3.53 -2.66 4.27
CA MET A 70 4.11 -3.90 4.77
C MET A 70 5.60 -3.63 5.09
N GLY A 71 6.34 -4.62 5.56
CA GLY A 71 7.80 -4.53 5.62
C GLY A 71 8.41 -4.09 4.29
N HIS A 72 9.52 -3.35 4.37
CA HIS A 72 10.21 -2.81 3.20
C HIS A 72 10.57 -3.92 2.19
N SER A 73 10.33 -3.63 0.90
CA SER A 73 10.65 -4.53 -0.21
C SER A 73 11.48 -3.77 -1.24
N MET A 74 12.79 -4.04 -1.25
CA MET A 74 13.71 -3.46 -2.24
C MET A 74 13.28 -3.77 -3.69
N PRO A 75 12.92 -5.03 -4.05
CA PRO A 75 12.46 -5.32 -5.41
C PRO A 75 11.21 -4.52 -5.82
N LEU A 76 10.31 -4.23 -4.88
CA LEU A 76 9.16 -3.36 -5.17
C LEU A 76 9.62 -1.92 -5.41
N PHE A 77 10.45 -1.37 -4.52
CA PHE A 77 10.93 0.01 -4.61
C PHE A 77 11.75 0.25 -5.89
N ASP A 78 12.53 -0.74 -6.34
CA ASP A 78 13.21 -0.72 -7.64
C ASP A 78 12.26 -0.47 -8.80
N ARG A 79 11.14 -1.18 -8.80
CA ARG A 79 10.11 -1.06 -9.84
C ARG A 79 9.38 0.27 -9.74
N LEU A 80 8.91 0.64 -8.55
CA LEU A 80 8.17 1.87 -8.33
C LEU A 80 8.97 3.10 -8.81
N THR A 81 10.23 3.20 -8.40
CA THR A 81 11.11 4.30 -8.82
C THR A 81 11.41 4.25 -10.31
N SER A 82 11.59 3.07 -10.92
CA SER A 82 11.71 2.92 -12.38
C SER A 82 10.46 3.36 -13.16
N TYR A 83 9.31 3.48 -12.49
CA TYR A 83 8.06 3.98 -13.09
C TYR A 83 7.92 5.50 -12.96
N GLY A 84 8.88 6.19 -12.33
CA GLY A 84 8.82 7.60 -12.00
C GLY A 84 7.96 7.90 -10.77
N LEU A 85 7.76 6.92 -9.89
CA LEU A 85 7.00 7.06 -8.64
C LEU A 85 7.95 7.28 -7.46
N HIS A 86 7.54 8.13 -6.53
CA HIS A 86 8.15 8.20 -5.20
C HIS A 86 7.59 7.07 -4.35
N ALA A 87 8.42 6.44 -3.53
CA ALA A 87 7.99 5.36 -2.66
C ALA A 87 8.41 5.62 -1.21
N ILE A 88 7.50 5.39 -0.27
CA ILE A 88 7.80 5.33 1.16
C ILE A 88 7.19 4.08 1.80
N GLN A 89 7.82 3.60 2.86
CA GLN A 89 7.27 2.62 3.78
C GLN A 89 7.39 3.18 5.19
N VAL A 90 6.24 3.34 5.85
CA VAL A 90 6.15 3.88 7.21
C VAL A 90 5.94 2.75 8.21
N HIS A 91 6.54 2.87 9.39
CA HIS A 91 6.42 1.87 10.45
C HIS A 91 5.24 2.21 11.36
N TYR A 92 4.01 1.93 10.94
CA TYR A 92 2.80 2.28 11.70
C TYR A 92 2.36 1.17 12.67
N ALA A 93 1.56 1.53 13.69
CA ALA A 93 1.07 0.61 14.73
C ALA A 93 0.15 -0.50 14.17
N ASN A 94 0.76 -1.56 13.63
CA ASN A 94 0.08 -2.60 12.87
C ASN A 94 0.09 -3.98 13.54
N GLY A 95 0.66 -4.10 14.75
CA GLY A 95 0.84 -5.39 15.43
C GLY A 95 -0.47 -6.05 15.89
N TRP A 96 -1.55 -5.28 15.99
CA TRP A 96 -2.89 -5.75 16.40
C TRP A 96 -3.44 -6.90 15.53
N PHE A 97 -2.97 -7.01 14.27
CA PHE A 97 -3.46 -8.02 13.33
C PHE A 97 -3.30 -9.45 13.85
N GLY A 98 -2.19 -9.74 14.55
CA GLY A 98 -1.93 -11.07 15.12
C GLY A 98 -2.82 -11.41 16.31
N GLN A 99 -3.48 -10.42 16.93
CA GLN A 99 -4.27 -10.59 18.15
C GLN A 99 -5.76 -10.77 17.86
N PHE A 100 -6.31 -9.91 17.00
CA PHE A 100 -7.75 -9.92 16.71
C PHE A 100 -8.11 -10.77 15.48
N GLY A 101 -7.13 -11.09 14.63
CA GLY A 101 -7.30 -12.00 13.50
C GLY A 101 -8.44 -11.57 12.57
N ASP A 102 -9.28 -12.53 12.17
CA ASP A 102 -10.42 -12.35 11.27
C ASP A 102 -11.80 -12.53 11.94
N LYS A 103 -11.83 -12.57 13.28
CA LYS A 103 -13.05 -12.86 14.06
C LYS A 103 -13.40 -11.71 15.00
N GLY A 104 -14.13 -10.72 14.47
CA GLY A 104 -14.81 -9.75 15.30
C GLY A 104 -15.93 -10.38 16.16
N PRO A 105 -16.46 -9.65 17.16
CA PRO A 105 -17.62 -10.08 17.93
C PRO A 105 -18.80 -10.49 17.04
N LYS A 106 -19.57 -11.49 17.47
CA LYS A 106 -20.73 -11.97 16.70
C LYS A 106 -21.70 -10.83 16.43
N GLY A 107 -21.98 -10.57 15.15
CA GLY A 107 -22.91 -9.53 14.71
C GLY A 107 -22.26 -8.18 14.42
N ASP A 108 -20.99 -7.97 14.79
CA ASP A 108 -20.24 -6.79 14.38
C ASP A 108 -19.58 -7.04 13.02
N THR A 109 -20.04 -6.30 12.01
CA THR A 109 -19.57 -6.43 10.63
C THR A 109 -18.53 -5.38 10.26
N THR A 110 -18.01 -4.63 11.24
CA THR A 110 -17.07 -3.52 11.04
C THR A 110 -15.94 -3.47 12.07
N PHE A 111 -15.80 -4.49 12.91
CA PHE A 111 -14.85 -4.54 14.02
C PHE A 111 -13.39 -4.28 13.57
N ASN A 112 -12.83 -5.16 12.74
CA ASN A 112 -11.51 -5.00 12.14
C ASN A 112 -11.46 -3.75 11.27
N GLY A 113 -12.56 -3.43 10.57
CA GLY A 113 -12.69 -2.19 9.81
C GLY A 113 -12.45 -0.93 10.64
N ARG A 114 -12.82 -0.92 11.93
CA ARG A 114 -12.59 0.19 12.87
C ARG A 114 -11.14 0.23 13.35
N ILE A 115 -10.58 -0.92 13.77
CA ILE A 115 -9.17 -1.01 14.20
C ILE A 115 -8.22 -0.58 13.06
N ARG A 116 -8.50 -1.00 11.82
CA ARG A 116 -7.74 -0.57 10.62
C ARG A 116 -7.81 0.92 10.39
N LEU A 117 -8.98 1.53 10.62
CA LEU A 117 -9.16 2.96 10.46
C LEU A 117 -8.35 3.73 11.51
N GLU A 118 -8.43 3.30 12.77
CA GLU A 118 -7.64 3.87 13.86
C GLU A 118 -6.13 3.74 13.61
N ALA A 119 -5.64 2.57 13.18
CA ALA A 119 -4.23 2.41 12.79
C ALA A 119 -3.81 3.32 11.60
N ALA A 120 -4.76 3.69 10.74
CA ALA A 120 -4.51 4.54 9.59
C ALA A 120 -4.54 6.04 9.93
N THR A 121 -5.42 6.48 10.82
CA THR A 121 -5.69 7.90 11.10
C THR A 121 -5.25 8.37 12.48
N GLY A 122 -5.18 7.45 13.44
CA GLY A 122 -5.02 7.71 14.87
C GLY A 122 -6.25 8.35 15.52
N GLU A 123 -7.42 8.23 14.87
CA GLU A 123 -8.71 8.60 15.44
C GLU A 123 -9.21 7.45 16.33
N ASP A 124 -9.67 7.78 17.53
CA ASP A 124 -10.28 6.82 18.47
C ASP A 124 -11.64 6.36 17.94
N VAL A 125 -11.64 5.27 17.19
CA VAL A 125 -12.82 4.71 16.51
C VAL A 125 -13.01 3.23 16.77
N SER A 126 -12.14 2.61 17.56
CA SER A 126 -12.22 1.21 17.95
C SER A 126 -12.14 1.06 19.47
N GLU A 127 -12.86 0.09 20.03
CA GLU A 127 -12.96 -0.08 21.49
C GLU A 127 -11.84 -0.94 22.08
N VAL A 128 -10.95 -1.49 21.24
CA VAL A 128 -10.02 -2.56 21.62
C VAL A 128 -8.54 -2.22 21.42
N VAL A 129 -8.25 -1.09 20.79
CA VAL A 129 -6.89 -0.55 20.70
C VAL A 129 -6.92 0.95 21.03
N THR A 130 -5.75 1.53 21.26
CA THR A 130 -5.59 2.98 21.40
C THR A 130 -4.32 3.38 20.66
N ILE A 131 -4.46 3.76 19.40
CA ILE A 131 -3.36 4.19 18.54
C ILE A 131 -3.45 5.70 18.36
N PRO A 132 -2.55 6.48 18.99
CA PRO A 132 -2.58 7.93 18.87
C PRO A 132 -2.10 8.37 17.48
N LYS A 133 -2.47 9.58 17.10
CA LYS A 133 -2.10 10.19 15.82
C LYS A 133 -0.63 10.00 15.41
N PRO A 134 0.40 10.24 16.25
CA PRO A 134 1.81 10.04 15.90
C PRO A 134 2.18 8.64 15.43
N ASP A 135 1.41 7.62 15.82
CA ASP A 135 1.69 6.23 15.53
C ASP A 135 0.89 5.67 14.33
N SER A 136 0.04 6.51 13.74
CA SER A 136 -0.80 6.21 12.58
C SER A 136 -0.04 6.29 11.23
N ILE A 137 -0.59 5.65 10.19
CA ILE A 137 -0.09 5.78 8.81
C ILE A 137 -0.06 7.25 8.37
N LYS A 138 -1.16 7.99 8.60
CA LYS A 138 -1.35 9.36 8.12
C LYS A 138 -0.28 10.31 8.67
N GLU A 139 -0.01 10.26 9.97
CA GLU A 139 0.97 11.17 10.58
C GLU A 139 2.41 10.76 10.26
N ARG A 140 2.73 9.45 10.34
CA ARG A 140 4.09 8.96 10.02
C ARG A 140 4.50 9.31 8.60
N ALA A 141 3.60 9.12 7.64
CA ALA A 141 3.85 9.49 6.25
C ALA A 141 4.06 11.00 6.08
N LEU A 142 3.27 11.84 6.76
CA LEU A 142 3.42 13.29 6.73
C LEU A 142 4.78 13.73 7.30
N VAL A 143 5.16 13.19 8.47
CA VAL A 143 6.42 13.51 9.14
C VAL A 143 7.61 13.08 8.27
N LEU A 144 7.57 11.86 7.73
CA LEU A 144 8.61 11.34 6.85
C LEU A 144 8.77 12.19 5.59
N VAL A 145 7.67 12.54 4.91
CA VAL A 145 7.72 13.38 3.69
C VAL A 145 8.23 14.80 3.98
N ARG A 146 7.88 15.39 5.13
CA ARG A 146 8.45 16.68 5.56
C ARG A 146 9.95 16.60 5.80
N TRP A 147 10.43 15.50 6.38
CA TRP A 147 11.86 15.28 6.56
C TRP A 147 12.56 15.07 5.21
N LEU A 148 12.01 14.24 4.32
CA LEU A 148 12.54 14.00 2.98
C LEU A 148 12.62 15.27 2.13
N ALA A 149 11.67 16.18 2.26
CA ALA A 149 11.70 17.48 1.57
C ALA A 149 12.89 18.35 1.98
N LYS A 150 13.40 18.17 3.21
CA LYS A 150 14.61 18.86 3.70
C LYS A 150 15.88 18.09 3.38
N GLU A 151 15.86 16.78 3.56
CA GLU A 151 17.04 15.91 3.43
C GLU A 151 17.42 15.64 1.97
N ASN A 152 16.42 15.53 1.09
CA ASN A 152 16.60 15.23 -0.33
C ASN A 152 15.76 16.17 -1.21
N PRO A 153 16.06 17.49 -1.24
CA PRO A 153 15.30 18.45 -2.02
C PRO A 153 15.30 18.14 -3.53
N GLN A 154 16.36 17.50 -4.05
CA GLN A 154 16.46 17.05 -5.45
C GLN A 154 15.35 16.07 -5.83
N GLY A 155 14.84 15.32 -4.85
CA GLY A 155 13.72 14.40 -5.01
C GLY A 155 12.36 15.09 -5.14
N GLY A 156 12.22 16.38 -4.86
CA GLY A 156 10.94 17.10 -5.01
C GLY A 156 9.81 16.57 -4.12
N TRP A 157 10.13 16.14 -2.89
CA TRP A 157 9.17 15.55 -1.95
C TRP A 157 8.11 16.53 -1.45
N ASP A 158 8.41 17.83 -1.46
CA ASP A 158 7.49 18.92 -1.13
C ASP A 158 6.28 18.99 -2.06
N TYR A 159 6.39 18.44 -3.28
CA TYR A 159 5.28 18.29 -4.21
C TYR A 159 4.09 17.51 -3.64
N PHE A 160 4.33 16.65 -2.65
CA PHE A 160 3.31 15.84 -2.00
C PHE A 160 2.72 16.50 -0.74
N LEU A 161 3.16 17.70 -0.38
CA LEU A 161 2.69 18.44 0.78
C LEU A 161 1.70 19.54 0.38
N THR A 162 0.65 19.77 1.17
CA THR A 162 -0.23 20.94 1.02
C THR A 162 0.57 22.24 1.19
N PRO A 163 0.06 23.40 0.72
CA PRO A 163 0.66 24.69 1.06
C PRO A 163 0.84 24.83 2.59
N GLY A 164 2.02 25.25 3.05
CA GLY A 164 2.37 25.28 4.47
C GLY A 164 2.77 23.93 5.08
N GLY A 165 2.69 22.85 4.30
CA GLY A 165 3.16 21.53 4.68
C GLY A 165 2.32 20.83 5.74
N SER A 166 1.10 21.28 6.04
CA SER A 166 0.26 20.79 7.14
C SER A 166 -0.25 19.35 6.94
N GLU A 167 -0.40 18.91 5.69
CA GLU A 167 -0.91 17.58 5.32
C GLU A 167 -0.26 17.07 4.02
N LEU A 168 -0.47 15.79 3.72
CA LEU A 168 -0.19 15.23 2.41
C LEU A 168 -1.30 15.60 1.41
N ARG A 169 -0.93 15.86 0.16
CA ARG A 169 -1.86 15.93 -0.97
C ARG A 169 -2.33 14.53 -1.34
N TRP A 170 -3.29 13.99 -0.59
CA TRP A 170 -3.75 12.59 -0.74
C TRP A 170 -4.22 12.21 -2.15
N GLU A 171 -4.75 13.14 -2.94
CA GLU A 171 -5.10 12.88 -4.35
C GLU A 171 -3.88 12.64 -5.27
N ARG A 172 -2.65 12.77 -4.75
CA ARG A 172 -1.39 12.35 -5.38
C ARG A 172 -0.84 11.04 -4.81
N VAL A 173 -1.46 10.50 -3.76
CA VAL A 173 -0.98 9.31 -3.04
C VAL A 173 -1.58 8.03 -3.60
N ILE A 174 -0.76 7.01 -3.74
CA ILE A 174 -1.13 5.62 -4.02
C ILE A 174 -0.97 4.86 -2.70
N LEU A 175 -2.06 4.32 -2.15
CA LEU A 175 -1.99 3.40 -1.03
C LEU A 175 -1.79 1.98 -1.57
N ALA A 176 -0.71 1.32 -1.16
CA ALA A 176 -0.41 -0.02 -1.65
C ALA A 176 -0.04 -0.94 -0.49
N GLY A 177 -0.45 -2.20 -0.57
CA GLY A 177 -0.07 -3.18 0.43
C GLY A 177 -0.33 -4.60 -0.05
N ILE A 178 0.23 -5.56 0.68
CA ILE A 178 -0.05 -6.98 0.54
C ILE A 178 -0.77 -7.50 1.79
N SER A 179 -1.67 -8.47 1.68
CA SER A 179 -2.25 -9.15 2.84
C SER A 179 -2.94 -8.19 3.83
N HIS A 180 -2.45 -8.13 5.08
CA HIS A 180 -2.86 -7.14 6.08
C HIS A 180 -2.78 -5.70 5.53
N GLY A 181 -1.67 -5.37 4.87
CA GLY A 181 -1.43 -4.07 4.23
C GLY A 181 -2.42 -3.74 3.12
N SER A 182 -2.76 -4.73 2.30
CA SER A 182 -3.78 -4.58 1.25
C SER A 182 -5.14 -4.23 1.85
N THR A 183 -5.47 -4.86 2.96
CA THR A 183 -6.75 -4.70 3.64
C THR A 183 -6.84 -3.33 4.30
N THR A 184 -5.78 -2.90 4.99
CA THR A 184 -5.67 -1.56 5.58
C THR A 184 -5.64 -0.45 4.54
N ALA A 185 -4.93 -0.64 3.40
CA ALA A 185 -4.94 0.31 2.28
C ALA A 185 -6.36 0.54 1.76
N ALA A 186 -7.10 -0.56 1.51
CA ALA A 186 -8.48 -0.49 1.03
C ALA A 186 -9.41 0.18 2.05
N ARG A 187 -9.32 -0.20 3.34
CA ARG A 187 -10.15 0.39 4.39
C ARG A 187 -9.89 1.87 4.58
N PHE A 188 -8.63 2.28 4.55
CA PHE A 188 -8.26 3.69 4.67
C PHE A 188 -8.77 4.50 3.46
N ALA A 189 -8.68 3.96 2.25
CA ALA A 189 -9.17 4.62 1.04
C ALA A 189 -10.70 4.81 0.99
N LYS A 190 -11.47 4.04 1.79
CA LYS A 190 -12.89 4.32 2.00
C LYS A 190 -13.09 5.67 2.72
N GLN A 191 -12.19 6.04 3.64
CA GLN A 191 -12.25 7.29 4.40
C GLN A 191 -11.52 8.44 3.70
N GLN A 192 -10.31 8.19 3.19
CA GLN A 192 -9.44 9.18 2.58
C GLN A 192 -9.46 9.02 1.06
N LYS A 193 -9.85 10.08 0.34
CA LYS A 193 -9.76 10.09 -1.12
C LYS A 193 -8.29 10.08 -1.54
N VAL A 194 -7.88 9.06 -2.28
CA VAL A 194 -6.51 8.89 -2.79
C VAL A 194 -6.46 8.80 -4.32
N ALA A 195 -5.25 8.89 -4.89
CA ALA A 195 -5.03 8.74 -6.33
C ALA A 195 -5.27 7.31 -6.81
N ARG A 196 -4.93 6.31 -5.97
CA ARG A 196 -5.01 4.89 -6.30
C ARG A 196 -4.91 4.01 -5.06
N VAL A 197 -5.49 2.81 -5.15
CA VAL A 197 -5.27 1.71 -4.20
C VAL A 197 -4.76 0.49 -4.96
N VAL A 198 -3.64 -0.09 -4.53
CA VAL A 198 -3.09 -1.34 -5.06
C VAL A 198 -3.14 -2.42 -3.98
N MET A 199 -3.91 -3.46 -4.25
CA MET A 199 -4.26 -4.53 -3.31
C MET A 199 -3.63 -5.84 -3.77
N LEU A 200 -2.56 -6.26 -3.12
CA LEU A 200 -1.90 -7.55 -3.39
C LEU A 200 -2.38 -8.57 -2.37
N SER A 201 -2.86 -9.73 -2.81
CA SER A 201 -3.31 -10.82 -1.92
C SER A 201 -4.24 -10.34 -0.80
N GLY A 202 -5.30 -9.63 -1.20
CA GLY A 202 -6.27 -8.98 -0.31
C GLY A 202 -7.32 -8.19 -1.10
N PRO A 203 -8.24 -7.48 -0.42
CA PRO A 203 -8.43 -7.38 1.04
C PRO A 203 -9.01 -8.64 1.71
N ARG A 204 -8.75 -8.81 3.02
CA ARG A 204 -9.37 -9.83 3.89
C ARG A 204 -10.50 -9.21 4.76
N ASP A 205 -10.82 -9.82 5.89
CA ASP A 205 -11.99 -9.57 6.76
C ASP A 205 -13.29 -10.17 6.18
N GLN A 206 -13.27 -11.47 5.90
CA GLN A 206 -14.33 -12.19 5.17
C GLN A 206 -15.70 -12.22 5.89
N HIS A 207 -15.73 -11.97 7.20
CA HIS A 207 -16.95 -11.93 8.01
C HIS A 207 -17.50 -10.51 8.17
N GLU A 208 -16.79 -9.50 7.66
CA GLU A 208 -17.17 -8.10 7.73
C GLU A 208 -17.75 -7.60 6.40
N THR A 209 -18.38 -6.42 6.46
CA THR A 209 -19.01 -5.75 5.32
C THR A 209 -18.55 -4.31 5.16
N TRP A 210 -17.51 -3.89 5.91
CA TRP A 210 -16.94 -2.54 5.78
C TRP A 210 -16.52 -2.21 4.34
N GLN A 211 -16.21 -3.21 3.53
CA GLN A 211 -15.84 -3.05 2.12
C GLN A 211 -16.96 -2.35 1.32
N SER A 212 -18.22 -2.54 1.72
CA SER A 212 -19.42 -1.96 1.11
C SER A 212 -19.78 -0.56 1.62
N LEU A 213 -19.04 -0.01 2.59
CA LEU A 213 -19.28 1.36 3.08
C LEU A 213 -19.15 2.38 1.94
N PRO A 214 -19.65 3.61 2.11
CA PRO A 214 -19.31 4.71 1.19
C PRO A 214 -17.79 4.86 1.04
N SER A 215 -17.33 5.22 -0.16
CA SER A 215 -15.91 5.37 -0.46
C SER A 215 -15.57 6.78 -0.89
N ALA A 216 -14.68 7.44 -0.17
CA ALA A 216 -14.09 8.71 -0.57
C ALA A 216 -13.26 8.56 -1.85
N THR A 217 -12.58 7.43 -2.01
CA THR A 217 -11.85 7.09 -3.25
C THR A 217 -12.80 6.46 -4.28
N PRO A 218 -12.88 6.99 -5.50
CA PRO A 218 -13.65 6.37 -6.59
C PRO A 218 -13.23 4.91 -6.85
N THR A 219 -14.20 4.02 -7.07
CA THR A 219 -13.94 2.58 -7.24
C THR A 219 -13.03 2.26 -8.42
N ASN A 220 -13.04 3.06 -9.48
CA ASN A 220 -12.15 2.88 -10.65
C ASN A 220 -10.65 3.01 -10.32
N ARG A 221 -10.30 3.49 -9.12
CA ARG A 221 -8.91 3.68 -8.66
C ARG A 221 -8.39 2.51 -7.82
N TYR A 222 -9.19 1.48 -7.55
CA TYR A 222 -8.77 0.29 -6.83
C TYR A 222 -8.32 -0.78 -7.83
N PHE A 223 -7.26 -1.52 -7.50
CA PHE A 223 -6.76 -2.64 -8.32
C PHE A 223 -6.36 -3.80 -7.41
N GLY A 224 -6.81 -5.00 -7.75
CA GLY A 224 -6.46 -6.25 -7.07
C GLY A 224 -5.56 -7.14 -7.91
N PHE A 225 -4.59 -7.79 -7.28
CA PHE A 225 -3.82 -8.89 -7.85
C PHE A 225 -3.54 -9.98 -6.80
N SER A 226 -3.84 -11.23 -7.13
CA SER A 226 -3.59 -12.37 -6.23
C SER A 226 -3.36 -13.66 -7.02
N HIS A 227 -2.89 -14.70 -6.34
CA HIS A 227 -2.68 -16.02 -6.90
C HIS A 227 -3.88 -16.92 -6.57
N VAL A 228 -4.33 -17.77 -7.51
CA VAL A 228 -5.52 -18.61 -7.30
C VAL A 228 -5.38 -19.66 -6.20
N LEU A 229 -4.14 -20.10 -5.91
CA LEU A 229 -3.81 -20.98 -4.78
C LEU A 229 -3.61 -20.25 -3.45
N ASP A 230 -3.71 -18.91 -3.40
CA ASP A 230 -3.73 -18.21 -2.12
C ASP A 230 -4.95 -18.65 -1.31
N ALA A 231 -4.76 -18.96 -0.03
CA ALA A 231 -5.84 -19.37 0.87
C ALA A 231 -6.98 -18.34 0.91
N GLY A 232 -6.67 -17.04 0.78
CA GLY A 232 -7.72 -16.01 0.72
C GLY A 232 -8.48 -15.98 -0.61
N TRP A 233 -7.89 -16.47 -1.69
CA TRP A 233 -8.62 -16.70 -2.94
C TRP A 233 -9.51 -17.95 -2.82
N GLY A 234 -8.92 -19.09 -2.45
CA GLY A 234 -9.64 -20.37 -2.31
C GLY A 234 -10.77 -20.33 -1.28
N GLY A 235 -10.60 -19.55 -0.20
CA GLY A 235 -11.62 -19.29 0.82
C GLY A 235 -12.67 -18.25 0.43
N ASN A 236 -12.67 -17.78 -0.83
CA ASN A 236 -13.57 -16.74 -1.35
C ASN A 236 -13.54 -15.42 -0.54
N HIS A 237 -12.40 -15.08 0.05
CA HIS A 237 -12.25 -13.81 0.77
C HIS A 237 -12.03 -12.67 -0.22
N TYR A 238 -11.04 -12.83 -1.11
CA TYR A 238 -10.66 -11.77 -2.05
C TYR A 238 -11.70 -11.54 -3.15
N PRO A 239 -12.26 -12.57 -3.81
CA PRO A 239 -13.30 -12.36 -4.82
C PRO A 239 -14.52 -11.64 -4.22
N ARG A 240 -15.00 -12.09 -3.05
CA ARG A 240 -16.07 -11.41 -2.29
C ARG A 240 -15.71 -9.95 -2.00
N SER A 241 -14.54 -9.67 -1.43
CA SER A 241 -14.14 -8.29 -1.10
C SER A 241 -14.04 -7.41 -2.35
N TRP A 242 -13.60 -7.94 -3.48
CA TRP A 242 -13.54 -7.21 -4.75
C TRP A 242 -14.93 -6.86 -5.30
N GLU A 243 -15.92 -7.75 -5.12
CA GLU A 243 -17.33 -7.46 -5.45
C GLU A 243 -17.93 -6.43 -4.51
N LEU A 244 -17.71 -6.54 -3.19
CA LEU A 244 -18.20 -5.54 -2.22
C LEU A 244 -17.58 -4.15 -2.44
N LEU A 245 -16.34 -4.10 -2.95
CA LEU A 245 -15.70 -2.85 -3.37
C LEU A 245 -16.26 -2.32 -4.71
N GLY A 246 -16.95 -3.13 -5.50
CA GLY A 246 -17.53 -2.77 -6.80
C GLY A 246 -16.57 -2.86 -7.98
N LEU A 247 -15.52 -3.67 -7.89
CA LEU A 247 -14.48 -3.75 -8.93
C LEU A 247 -14.99 -4.39 -10.23
N GLU A 248 -16.09 -5.15 -10.17
CA GLU A 248 -16.73 -5.79 -11.32
C GLU A 248 -17.25 -4.79 -12.36
N LYS A 249 -17.56 -3.57 -11.94
CA LYS A 249 -17.95 -2.46 -12.82
C LYS A 249 -16.88 -2.09 -13.84
N PHE A 250 -15.64 -2.53 -13.62
CA PHE A 250 -14.48 -2.18 -14.44
C PHE A 250 -13.89 -3.37 -15.20
N GLY A 251 -14.65 -4.45 -15.37
CA GLY A 251 -14.24 -5.60 -16.19
C GLY A 251 -14.12 -6.90 -15.41
N PRO A 252 -13.97 -8.04 -16.11
CA PRO A 252 -13.97 -9.37 -15.51
C PRO A 252 -12.71 -9.63 -14.67
N ILE A 253 -12.70 -10.72 -13.89
CA ILE A 253 -11.44 -11.28 -13.39
C ILE A 253 -10.62 -11.76 -14.60
N VAL A 254 -9.37 -11.31 -14.72
CA VAL A 254 -8.47 -11.69 -15.82
C VAL A 254 -7.26 -12.44 -15.28
N ASN A 255 -6.97 -13.59 -15.90
CA ASN A 255 -5.74 -14.33 -15.63
C ASN A 255 -4.60 -13.76 -16.48
N VAL A 256 -3.58 -13.20 -15.81
CA VAL A 256 -2.43 -12.53 -16.42
C VAL A 256 -1.45 -13.47 -17.11
N ASP A 257 -1.53 -14.78 -16.85
CA ASP A 257 -0.70 -15.79 -17.50
C ASP A 257 -1.30 -16.19 -18.87
N LYS A 258 -2.55 -15.79 -19.15
CA LYS A 258 -3.31 -16.11 -20.38
C LYS A 258 -3.60 -14.87 -21.22
N GLU A 259 -3.52 -13.69 -20.64
CA GLU A 259 -3.77 -12.41 -21.31
C GLU A 259 -2.62 -11.44 -21.09
N LYS A 260 -2.36 -10.58 -22.08
CA LYS A 260 -1.34 -9.53 -21.98
C LYS A 260 -1.98 -8.19 -21.61
N PRO A 261 -1.20 -7.19 -21.15
CA PRO A 261 -1.70 -5.82 -20.99
C PRO A 261 -2.42 -5.32 -22.25
N PRO A 262 -3.51 -4.53 -22.12
CA PRO A 262 -3.97 -3.88 -20.90
C PRO A 262 -4.95 -4.72 -20.06
N TYR A 263 -4.97 -6.06 -20.18
CA TYR A 263 -5.80 -6.94 -19.36
C TYR A 263 -7.29 -6.55 -19.37
N ARG A 264 -7.82 -6.19 -20.54
CA ARG A 264 -9.20 -5.69 -20.71
C ARG A 264 -9.53 -4.48 -19.84
N ASN A 265 -8.51 -3.70 -19.43
CA ASN A 265 -8.61 -2.57 -18.51
C ASN A 265 -9.22 -2.91 -17.13
N THR A 266 -9.13 -4.18 -16.72
CA THR A 266 -9.73 -4.66 -15.47
C THR A 266 -9.04 -4.15 -14.20
N ARG A 267 -9.79 -4.17 -13.10
CA ARG A 267 -9.26 -3.94 -11.75
C ARG A 267 -9.04 -5.24 -10.97
N ARG A 268 -9.29 -6.40 -11.59
CA ARG A 268 -9.30 -7.72 -10.95
C ARG A 268 -8.37 -8.67 -11.68
N LEU A 269 -7.11 -8.74 -11.26
CA LEU A 269 -6.10 -9.61 -11.88
C LEU A 269 -5.83 -10.83 -11.00
N ILE A 270 -5.63 -11.97 -11.64
CA ILE A 270 -5.16 -13.20 -10.98
C ILE A 270 -4.03 -13.86 -11.77
N THR A 271 -3.30 -14.74 -11.11
CA THR A 271 -2.33 -15.65 -11.73
C THR A 271 -2.56 -17.08 -11.25
N ASP A 272 -2.37 -18.06 -12.14
CA ASP A 272 -2.27 -19.49 -11.85
C ASP A 272 -0.86 -20.04 -12.14
N ALA A 273 0.14 -19.16 -12.16
CA ALA A 273 1.53 -19.51 -12.38
C ALA A 273 2.06 -20.55 -11.38
N ASP A 274 3.00 -21.39 -11.82
CA ASP A 274 3.44 -22.51 -10.98
C ASP A 274 4.20 -22.07 -9.72
N VAL A 275 3.51 -22.15 -8.58
CA VAL A 275 4.05 -21.97 -7.23
C VAL A 275 4.37 -23.29 -6.55
N LYS A 276 4.43 -24.40 -7.29
CA LYS A 276 4.67 -25.78 -6.82
C LYS A 276 3.62 -26.26 -5.82
N GLY A 277 2.38 -25.87 -6.04
CA GLY A 277 1.26 -26.22 -5.17
C GLY A 277 1.35 -25.64 -3.75
N ASN A 278 2.22 -24.65 -3.50
CA ASN A 278 2.45 -24.08 -2.17
C ASN A 278 1.58 -22.80 -1.96
N PRO A 279 0.55 -22.83 -1.08
CA PRO A 279 -0.30 -21.67 -0.81
C PRO A 279 0.42 -20.48 -0.14
N ASP A 280 1.44 -20.72 0.68
CA ASP A 280 2.21 -19.65 1.33
C ASP A 280 3.07 -18.89 0.32
N ARG A 281 3.65 -19.63 -0.64
CA ARG A 281 4.32 -19.03 -1.80
C ARG A 281 3.31 -18.29 -2.67
N ALA A 282 2.15 -18.89 -2.94
CA ALA A 282 1.06 -18.24 -3.68
C ALA A 282 0.72 -16.87 -3.09
N HIS A 283 0.55 -16.81 -1.77
CA HIS A 283 0.23 -15.59 -1.05
C HIS A 283 1.23 -14.46 -1.29
N SER A 284 2.53 -14.80 -1.25
CA SER A 284 3.61 -13.82 -1.41
C SER A 284 3.99 -13.56 -2.88
N SER A 285 3.55 -14.39 -3.82
CA SER A 285 3.94 -14.33 -5.23
C SER A 285 3.38 -13.12 -5.99
N ALA A 286 2.31 -12.49 -5.46
CA ALA A 286 1.67 -11.32 -6.08
C ALA A 286 2.55 -10.05 -6.05
N MET A 287 3.60 -10.01 -5.24
CA MET A 287 4.57 -8.91 -5.18
C MET A 287 5.96 -9.35 -5.63
N PRO A 288 6.80 -8.44 -6.17
CA PRO A 288 8.17 -8.78 -6.54
C PRO A 288 8.98 -9.19 -5.30
N GLY A 289 9.70 -10.31 -5.38
CA GLY A 289 10.46 -10.86 -4.26
C GLY A 289 10.84 -12.32 -4.45
N GLY A 290 11.24 -12.99 -3.36
CA GLY A 290 11.69 -14.39 -3.40
C GLY A 290 10.59 -15.40 -3.79
N ALA A 291 9.32 -15.08 -3.49
CA ALA A 291 8.19 -15.95 -3.81
C ALA A 291 7.65 -15.78 -5.24
N ALA A 292 7.87 -14.60 -5.85
CA ALA A 292 7.40 -14.30 -7.19
C ALA A 292 7.94 -15.28 -8.23
N VAL A 293 7.09 -15.58 -9.22
CA VAL A 293 7.43 -16.57 -10.24
C VAL A 293 8.40 -15.96 -11.24
N LYS A 294 9.40 -16.77 -11.61
CA LYS A 294 10.43 -16.43 -12.58
C LYS A 294 10.42 -17.45 -13.71
N ASP A 295 10.76 -17.00 -14.91
CA ASP A 295 11.00 -17.89 -16.05
C ASP A 295 12.34 -18.62 -15.92
N ALA A 296 12.66 -19.46 -16.91
CA ALA A 296 13.91 -20.23 -16.95
C ALA A 296 15.18 -19.36 -17.00
N SER A 297 15.07 -18.09 -17.42
CA SER A 297 16.18 -17.13 -17.41
C SER A 297 16.32 -16.38 -16.08
N GLY A 298 15.42 -16.64 -15.12
CA GLY A 298 15.39 -15.96 -13.82
C GLY A 298 14.68 -14.60 -13.84
N LYS A 299 14.03 -14.23 -14.95
CA LYS A 299 13.26 -12.98 -15.05
C LYS A 299 11.87 -13.17 -14.46
N PHE A 300 11.37 -12.17 -13.73
CA PHE A 300 10.00 -12.20 -13.22
C PHE A 300 8.99 -12.18 -14.36
N ILE A 301 7.96 -13.04 -14.27
CA ILE A 301 6.94 -13.15 -15.31
C ILE A 301 5.83 -12.09 -15.19
N HIS A 302 5.71 -11.44 -14.02
CA HIS A 302 4.65 -10.49 -13.69
C HIS A 302 5.06 -9.01 -13.75
N GLU A 303 6.17 -8.67 -14.44
CA GLU A 303 6.65 -7.27 -14.55
C GLU A 303 5.57 -6.32 -15.09
N ASP A 304 4.88 -6.75 -16.15
CA ASP A 304 3.84 -5.95 -16.78
C ASP A 304 2.60 -5.80 -15.89
N VAL A 305 2.32 -6.78 -15.03
CA VAL A 305 1.24 -6.73 -14.05
C VAL A 305 1.53 -5.65 -13.03
N TRP A 306 2.72 -5.65 -12.43
CA TRP A 306 3.10 -4.63 -11.46
C TRP A 306 3.07 -3.23 -12.09
N ARG A 307 3.62 -3.06 -13.31
CA ARG A 307 3.52 -1.78 -14.02
C ARG A 307 2.07 -1.36 -14.24
N TYR A 308 1.21 -2.27 -14.67
CA TYR A 308 -0.21 -2.01 -14.89
C TYR A 308 -0.90 -1.52 -13.60
N LEU A 309 -0.74 -2.25 -12.49
CA LEU A 309 -1.37 -1.92 -11.21
C LEU A 309 -1.02 -0.51 -10.76
N PHE A 310 0.23 -0.08 -10.93
CA PHE A 310 0.71 1.22 -10.45
C PHE A 310 0.55 2.38 -11.45
N THR A 311 0.41 2.10 -12.75
CA THR A 311 0.45 3.15 -13.78
C THR A 311 -0.73 3.21 -14.75
N HIS A 312 -1.58 2.17 -14.82
CA HIS A 312 -2.71 2.14 -15.77
C HIS A 312 -3.71 3.29 -15.51
N PRO A 313 -4.23 4.00 -16.52
CA PRO A 313 -5.16 5.12 -16.31
C PRO A 313 -6.41 4.80 -15.46
N THR A 314 -6.89 5.82 -14.75
CA THR A 314 -8.06 5.78 -13.85
C THR A 314 -8.94 7.02 -14.02
N GLU A 315 -8.86 7.67 -15.18
CA GLU A 315 -9.78 8.75 -15.55
C GLU A 315 -11.11 8.18 -16.05
#